data_AF-U6RNB0-F1
#
_entry.id   AF-U6RNB0-F1
#
_cell.length_a   1.000
_cell.length_b   1.000
_cell.length_c   1.000
_cell.angle_alpha   90.00
_cell.angle_beta   90.00
_cell.angle_gamma   90.00
#
_symmetry.space_group_name_H-M   'P 1'
#
loop_
_entity.id
_entity.type
_entity.pdbx_description
1 polymer ?
#
loop_
_entity_poly.entity_id
_entity_poly.type
_entity_poly.pdbx_seq_one_letter_code
_entity_poly.pdbx_strand_id
1 'polypeptide(L)'
;MIVLFDKIDEYKNLNHDISIIANFARSILSDTELLMNERLAIGFSLWSELKSELSGYVRFDKFGTIDVRWIDEDMIPLIDKRLRYFSIDKGSPVKFSSLIKYATDQQEIIELANKSPRDLIYILSEILKEQANRRSDVTELDDKAIRKGMISFCKEYDYSSLIPTKAGKNKDIKSTINKLLSMRHVRFTQQKLEDGLNLQDHQALGYIRQMVNFDFIREEEILSESGKKIYEIIDPKIAFMIKHQVGMIE
;
A
#
# COMPACT_ATOMS: atom_id res chain seq x y z
N MET A 1 12.61 -27.63 19.88
CA MET A 1 12.66 -27.44 18.41
C MET A 1 11.74 -26.27 18.06
N ILE A 2 12.15 -25.39 17.15
CA ILE A 2 11.33 -24.26 16.70
C ILE A 2 11.07 -24.46 15.21
N VAL A 3 9.81 -24.39 14.81
CA VAL A 3 9.38 -24.48 13.40
C VAL A 3 8.64 -23.19 13.06
N LEU A 4 9.17 -22.43 12.10
CA LEU A 4 8.57 -21.19 11.63
C LEU A 4 8.06 -21.38 10.20
N PHE A 5 6.78 -21.08 10.01
CA PHE A 5 6.13 -21.02 8.72
C PHE A 5 6.01 -19.56 8.33
N ASP A 6 6.87 -19.10 7.42
CA ASP A 6 6.87 -17.75 6.87
C ASP A 6 6.52 -17.79 5.37
N LYS A 7 5.83 -16.75 4.88
CA LYS A 7 5.42 -16.62 3.46
C LYS A 7 4.73 -17.86 2.90
N ILE A 8 3.82 -18.45 3.68
CA ILE A 8 3.14 -19.69 3.29
C ILE A 8 2.31 -19.53 2.01
N ASP A 9 1.83 -18.32 1.77
CA ASP A 9 1.14 -17.91 0.55
C ASP A 9 2.01 -18.05 -0.70
N GLU A 10 3.35 -17.94 -0.60
CA GLU A 10 4.29 -18.10 -1.72
C GLU A 10 4.57 -19.57 -2.07
N TYR A 11 4.02 -20.53 -1.30
CA TYR A 11 4.19 -21.94 -1.59
C TYR A 11 3.34 -22.34 -2.80
N LYS A 12 4.01 -22.64 -3.92
CA LYS A 12 3.38 -22.91 -5.25
C LYS A 12 2.22 -23.89 -5.22
N ASN A 13 2.26 -24.91 -4.35
CA ASN A 13 1.21 -25.92 -4.26
C ASN A 13 -0.08 -25.40 -3.59
N LEU A 14 -0.04 -24.25 -2.90
CA LEU A 14 -1.20 -23.58 -2.30
C LEU A 14 -1.79 -22.51 -3.22
N ASN A 15 -1.12 -22.21 -4.35
CA ASN A 15 -1.61 -21.36 -5.44
C ASN A 15 -2.13 -19.97 -5.02
N HIS A 16 -1.57 -19.39 -3.95
CA HIS A 16 -2.03 -18.13 -3.35
C HIS A 16 -3.55 -18.11 -3.00
N ASP A 17 -4.21 -19.27 -2.91
CA ASP A 17 -5.64 -19.34 -2.60
C ASP A 17 -5.83 -19.31 -1.09
N ILE A 18 -6.47 -18.24 -0.61
CA ILE A 18 -6.75 -18.01 0.82
C ILE A 18 -7.43 -19.23 1.45
N SER A 19 -8.36 -19.88 0.76
CA SER A 19 -9.11 -21.02 1.29
C SER A 19 -8.22 -22.25 1.43
N ILE A 20 -7.32 -22.48 0.47
CA ILE A 20 -6.38 -23.61 0.50
C ILE A 20 -5.34 -23.38 1.59
N ILE A 21 -4.79 -22.16 1.68
CA ILE A 21 -3.83 -21.77 2.72
C ILE A 21 -4.48 -21.89 4.11
N ALA A 22 -5.71 -21.41 4.28
CA ALA A 22 -6.46 -21.53 5.53
C ALA A 22 -6.69 -23.00 5.90
N ASN A 23 -7.06 -23.86 4.96
CA ASN A 23 -7.23 -25.29 5.22
C ASN A 23 -5.92 -25.96 5.64
N PHE A 24 -4.80 -25.61 4.99
CA PHE A 24 -3.49 -26.08 5.40
C PHE A 24 -3.15 -25.61 6.82
N ALA A 25 -3.24 -24.31 7.08
CA ALA A 25 -2.88 -23.71 8.36
C ALA A 25 -3.76 -24.28 9.49
N ARG A 26 -5.06 -24.47 9.22
CA ARG A 26 -6.02 -25.10 10.14
C ARG A 26 -5.55 -26.47 10.60
N SER A 27 -5.04 -27.32 9.70
CA SER A 27 -4.64 -28.69 10.05
C SER A 27 -3.56 -28.75 11.13
N ILE A 28 -2.77 -27.69 11.28
CA ILE A 28 -1.71 -27.56 12.29
C ILE A 28 -2.20 -26.71 13.46
N LEU A 29 -2.79 -25.55 13.18
CA LEU A 29 -3.16 -24.55 14.18
C LEU A 29 -4.39 -24.91 15.03
N SER A 30 -5.18 -25.91 14.62
CA SER A 30 -6.30 -26.42 15.42
C SER A 30 -5.90 -27.60 16.32
N ASP A 31 -4.73 -28.19 16.12
CA ASP A 31 -4.22 -29.29 16.94
C ASP A 31 -3.61 -28.74 18.25
N THR A 32 -4.42 -28.76 19.31
CA THR A 32 -4.00 -28.25 20.62
C THR A 32 -2.91 -29.10 21.27
N GLU A 33 -2.89 -30.42 21.03
CA GLU A 33 -1.86 -31.29 21.61
C GLU A 33 -0.49 -30.99 21.00
N LEU A 34 -0.46 -30.76 19.69
CA LEU A 34 0.76 -30.34 18.99
C LEU A 34 1.26 -28.99 19.50
N LEU A 35 0.36 -28.00 19.63
CA LEU A 35 0.72 -26.63 20.01
C LEU A 35 1.11 -26.48 21.50
N MET A 36 0.64 -27.38 22.37
CA MET A 36 0.98 -27.39 23.80
C MET A 36 2.22 -28.23 24.12
N ASN A 37 2.86 -28.82 23.11
CA ASN A 37 4.03 -29.68 23.31
C ASN A 37 5.25 -28.86 23.77
N GLU A 38 5.74 -29.10 24.98
CA GLU A 38 6.86 -28.36 25.57
C GLU A 38 8.20 -28.48 24.82
N ARG A 39 8.32 -29.47 23.91
CA ARG A 39 9.53 -29.69 23.10
C ARG A 39 9.46 -28.99 21.75
N LEU A 40 8.32 -28.41 21.39
CA LEU A 40 8.05 -27.85 20.07
C LEU A 40 7.41 -26.45 20.19
N ALA A 41 8.02 -25.46 19.55
CA ALA A 41 7.40 -24.16 19.34
C ALA A 41 7.10 -23.98 17.84
N ILE A 42 5.87 -23.59 17.53
CA ILE A 42 5.42 -23.35 16.15
C ILE A 42 5.02 -21.88 16.02
N GLY A 43 5.55 -21.20 15.01
CA GLY A 43 5.17 -19.83 14.65
C GLY A 43 4.69 -19.77 13.21
N PHE A 44 3.60 -19.06 12.96
CA PHE A 44 3.08 -18.78 11.62
C PHE A 44 3.05 -17.27 11.38
N SER A 45 3.63 -16.83 10.27
CA SER A 45 3.36 -15.51 9.69
C SER A 45 2.21 -15.66 8.70
N LEU A 46 1.05 -15.10 9.02
CA LEU A 46 -0.15 -15.17 8.19
C LEU A 46 -0.62 -13.76 7.83
N TRP A 47 -1.24 -13.62 6.66
CA TRP A 47 -1.95 -12.40 6.27
C TRP A 47 -3.20 -12.20 7.13
N SER A 48 -3.63 -10.96 7.30
CA SER A 48 -4.79 -10.63 8.13
C SER A 48 -6.09 -11.28 7.64
N GLU A 49 -6.24 -11.47 6.33
CA GLU A 49 -7.39 -12.11 5.69
C GLU A 49 -7.51 -13.59 6.06
N LEU A 50 -6.40 -14.28 6.35
CA LEU A 50 -6.45 -15.68 6.80
C LEU A 50 -6.98 -15.80 8.23
N LYS A 51 -6.85 -14.74 9.04
CA LYS A 51 -7.33 -14.76 10.42
C LYS A 51 -8.84 -14.91 10.50
N SER A 52 -9.60 -14.27 9.61
CA SER A 52 -11.07 -14.40 9.58
C SER A 52 -11.48 -15.83 9.24
N GLU A 53 -10.89 -16.43 8.20
CA GLU A 53 -11.14 -17.82 7.79
C GLU A 53 -10.79 -18.84 8.87
N LEU A 54 -9.73 -18.58 9.65
CA LEU A 54 -9.26 -19.46 10.71
C LEU A 54 -9.99 -19.26 12.05
N SER A 55 -10.65 -18.12 12.26
CA SER A 55 -11.22 -17.71 13.56
C SER A 55 -12.27 -18.67 14.12
N GLY A 56 -12.95 -19.45 13.27
CA GLY A 56 -13.91 -20.48 13.68
C GLY A 56 -13.30 -21.83 14.08
N TYR A 57 -11.99 -22.02 13.85
CA TYR A 57 -11.32 -23.32 14.02
C TYR A 57 -10.09 -23.25 14.93
N VAL A 58 -9.39 -22.12 14.92
CA VAL A 58 -8.15 -21.91 15.67
C VAL A 58 -8.46 -21.11 16.94
N ARG A 59 -7.97 -21.60 18.08
CA ARG A 59 -8.12 -20.94 19.39
C ARG A 59 -7.07 -19.84 19.58
N PHE A 60 -7.18 -18.77 18.79
CA PHE A 60 -6.30 -17.60 18.89
C PHE A 60 -6.33 -16.89 20.26
N ASP A 61 -7.36 -17.15 21.06
CA ASP A 61 -7.44 -16.71 22.46
C ASP A 61 -6.49 -17.48 23.39
N LYS A 62 -6.15 -18.73 23.04
CA LYS A 62 -5.23 -19.58 23.80
C LYS A 62 -3.80 -19.52 23.31
N PHE A 63 -3.61 -19.37 22.01
CA PHE A 63 -2.30 -19.30 21.38
C PHE A 63 -1.99 -17.85 21.01
N GLY A 64 -0.90 -17.31 21.57
CA GLY A 64 -0.58 -15.90 21.45
C GLY A 64 -0.51 -15.44 19.98
N THR A 65 -1.33 -14.46 19.63
CA THR A 65 -1.26 -13.78 18.32
C THR A 65 -0.61 -12.43 18.47
N ILE A 66 0.32 -12.11 17.57
CA ILE A 66 0.90 -10.78 17.46
C ILE A 66 0.40 -10.18 16.15
N ASP A 67 -0.29 -9.04 16.24
CA ASP A 67 -0.71 -8.26 15.08
C ASP A 67 0.33 -7.16 14.83
N VAL A 68 1.01 -7.23 13.69
CA VAL A 68 2.02 -6.25 13.31
C VAL A 68 1.36 -5.21 12.43
N ARG A 69 1.07 -4.04 13.01
CA ARG A 69 0.52 -2.88 12.30
C ARG A 69 1.49 -1.73 12.37
N TRP A 70 1.69 -1.08 11.24
CA TRP A 70 2.47 0.14 11.14
C TRP A 70 1.53 1.34 11.12
N ILE A 71 1.89 2.38 11.85
CA ILE A 71 1.24 3.70 11.78
C ILE A 71 2.23 4.74 11.23
N ASP A 72 1.74 5.91 10.86
CA ASP A 72 2.55 6.94 10.22
C ASP A 72 3.69 7.41 11.15
N GLU A 73 3.44 7.42 12.46
CA GLU A 73 4.41 7.76 13.50
C GLU A 73 5.58 6.76 13.58
N ASP A 74 5.42 5.53 13.08
CA ASP A 74 6.49 4.53 13.07
C ASP A 74 7.46 4.69 11.89
N MET A 75 7.04 5.41 10.84
CA MET A 75 7.79 5.47 9.58
C MET A 75 9.14 6.19 9.74
N ILE A 76 9.15 7.33 10.43
CA ILE A 76 10.36 8.12 10.66
C ILE A 76 11.38 7.34 11.53
N PRO A 77 11.00 6.80 12.71
CA PRO A 77 11.90 5.96 13.50
C PRO A 77 12.49 4.78 12.72
N LEU A 78 11.68 4.13 11.87
CA LEU A 78 12.11 3.00 11.05
C LEU A 78 13.20 3.42 10.06
N ILE A 79 12.98 4.51 9.33
CA ILE A 79 13.96 4.96 8.33
C ILE A 79 15.20 5.55 8.99
N ASP A 80 15.07 6.29 10.09
CA ASP A 80 16.22 6.84 10.84
C ASP A 80 17.10 5.72 11.40
N LYS A 81 16.50 4.62 11.87
CA LYS A 81 17.26 3.43 12.29
C LYS A 81 18.07 2.84 11.12
N ARG A 82 17.47 2.79 9.92
CA ARG A 82 18.15 2.31 8.72
C ARG A 82 19.27 3.27 8.28
N LEU A 83 19.01 4.58 8.25
CA LEU A 83 20.01 5.60 7.90
C LEU A 83 21.19 5.63 8.87
N ARG A 84 20.93 5.47 10.18
CA ARG A 84 21.98 5.32 11.19
C ARG A 84 22.90 4.14 10.89
N TYR A 85 22.36 3.00 10.43
CA TYR A 85 23.18 1.84 10.08
C TYR A 85 24.18 2.14 8.95
N PHE A 86 23.76 2.95 7.96
CA PHE A 86 24.61 3.33 6.83
C PHE A 86 25.43 4.62 7.03
N SER A 87 25.15 5.39 8.08
CA SER A 87 25.90 6.62 8.39
C SER A 87 27.36 6.31 8.76
N ILE A 88 28.32 7.06 8.22
CA ILE A 88 29.74 6.90 8.53
C ILE A 88 29.99 7.28 10.00
N ASP A 89 29.54 8.47 10.40
CA ASP A 89 29.59 8.91 11.80
C ASP A 89 28.36 8.41 12.56
N LYS A 90 28.57 7.56 13.57
CA LYS A 90 27.51 7.05 14.45
C LYS A 90 27.12 8.03 15.56
N GLY A 91 28.00 8.97 15.90
CA GLY A 91 27.76 10.04 16.87
C GLY A 91 26.84 11.13 16.31
N SER A 92 26.92 11.39 15.01
CA SER A 92 26.03 12.29 14.27
C SER A 92 25.45 11.61 13.02
N PRO A 93 24.53 10.64 13.19
CA PRO A 93 23.98 9.90 12.06
C PRO A 93 23.09 10.79 11.19
N VAL A 94 23.05 10.46 9.90
CA VAL A 94 22.09 11.01 8.95
C VAL A 94 20.68 10.65 9.38
N LYS A 95 19.78 11.62 9.32
CA LYS A 95 18.36 11.46 9.61
C LYS A 95 17.52 11.76 8.37
N PHE A 96 16.29 11.25 8.35
CA PHE A 96 15.33 11.56 7.31
C PHE A 96 15.11 13.06 7.16
N SER A 97 14.94 13.75 8.28
CA SER A 97 14.75 15.21 8.33
C SER A 97 15.97 16.02 7.89
N SER A 98 17.18 15.43 7.87
CA SER A 98 18.37 16.10 7.34
C SER A 98 18.55 15.88 5.84
N LEU A 99 17.97 14.80 5.28
CA LEU A 99 18.01 14.55 3.83
C LEU A 99 16.95 15.35 3.08
N ILE A 100 15.80 15.60 3.73
CA ILE A 100 14.62 16.24 3.12
C ILE A 100 14.33 17.52 3.88
N LYS A 101 14.66 18.65 3.25
CA LYS A 101 14.64 19.96 3.91
C LYS A 101 13.25 20.41 4.37
N TYR A 102 12.22 20.21 3.54
CA TYR A 102 10.88 20.74 3.79
C TYR A 102 9.99 19.69 4.46
N ALA A 103 9.34 20.08 5.55
CA ALA A 103 8.40 19.22 6.28
C ALA A 103 7.22 18.76 5.42
N THR A 104 6.81 19.57 4.43
CA THR A 104 5.74 19.21 3.48
C THR A 104 6.13 18.02 2.62
N ASP A 105 7.37 17.96 2.15
CA ASP A 105 7.86 16.85 1.32
C ASP A 105 8.07 15.59 2.17
N GLN A 106 8.54 15.77 3.41
CA GLN A 106 8.62 14.67 4.38
C GLN A 106 7.24 14.04 4.58
N GLN A 107 6.22 14.86 4.85
CA GLN A 107 4.85 14.41 5.05
C GLN A 107 4.28 13.72 3.80
N GLU A 108 4.46 14.30 2.61
CA GLU A 108 3.96 13.73 1.35
C GLU A 108 4.61 12.36 1.07
N ILE A 109 5.88 12.16 1.41
CA ILE A 109 6.56 10.86 1.32
C ILE A 109 5.98 9.84 2.29
N ILE A 110 5.71 10.24 3.54
CA ILE A 110 5.08 9.35 4.54
C ILE A 110 3.68 8.95 4.09
N GLU A 111 2.88 9.89 3.61
CA GLU A 111 1.53 9.65 3.10
C GLU A 111 1.54 8.70 1.88
N LEU A 112 2.47 8.90 0.94
CA LEU A 112 2.64 8.03 -0.21
C LEU A 112 3.06 6.61 0.17
N ALA A 113 3.81 6.44 1.25
CA ALA A 113 4.18 5.13 1.77
C ALA A 113 2.97 4.36 2.32
N ASN A 114 1.88 5.05 2.66
CA ASN A 114 0.61 4.46 3.10
C ASN A 114 0.80 3.36 4.15
N LYS A 115 1.54 3.66 5.23
CA LYS A 115 1.84 2.73 6.33
C LYS A 115 2.61 1.46 5.92
N SER A 116 3.25 1.47 4.76
CA SER A 116 4.11 0.38 4.29
C SER A 116 5.58 0.78 4.41
N PRO A 117 6.36 0.16 5.33
CA PRO A 117 7.81 0.35 5.36
C PRO A 117 8.51 0.00 4.04
N ARG A 118 7.95 -0.96 3.30
CA ARG A 118 8.45 -1.36 1.98
C ARG A 118 8.29 -0.21 0.99
N ASP A 119 7.11 0.41 0.96
CA ASP A 119 6.81 1.53 0.07
C ASP A 119 7.67 2.74 0.46
N LEU A 120 7.84 3.02 1.75
CA LEU A 120 8.72 4.11 2.22
C LEU A 120 10.15 3.93 1.69
N ILE A 121 10.70 2.72 1.81
CA ILE A 121 12.05 2.40 1.28
C ILE A 121 12.06 2.53 -0.25
N TYR A 122 11.01 2.10 -0.94
CA TYR A 122 10.94 2.17 -2.39
C TYR A 122 10.88 3.63 -2.89
N ILE A 123 10.01 4.47 -2.32
CA ILE A 123 9.94 5.90 -2.64
C ILE A 123 11.31 6.55 -2.46
N LEU A 124 11.98 6.29 -1.33
CA LEU A 124 13.29 6.87 -1.06
C LEU A 124 14.36 6.36 -2.02
N SER A 125 14.27 5.10 -2.44
CA SER A 125 15.15 4.55 -3.48
C SER A 125 14.97 5.28 -4.81
N GLU A 126 13.73 5.55 -5.24
CA GLU A 126 13.48 6.30 -6.47
C GLU A 126 13.93 7.77 -6.36
N ILE A 127 13.74 8.41 -5.20
CA ILE A 127 14.26 9.76 -4.96
C ILE A 127 15.79 9.79 -5.04
N LEU A 128 16.46 8.82 -4.40
CA LEU A 128 17.93 8.72 -4.43
C LEU A 128 18.46 8.44 -5.83
N LYS A 129 17.77 7.61 -6.62
CA LYS A 129 18.09 7.35 -8.03
C LYS A 129 17.97 8.62 -8.87
N GLU A 130 16.88 9.38 -8.72
CA GLU A 130 16.72 10.67 -9.38
C GLU A 130 17.77 11.70 -8.92
N GLN A 131 18.15 11.70 -7.65
CA GLN A 131 19.24 12.54 -7.15
C GLN A 131 20.58 12.14 -7.79
N ALA A 132 20.94 10.86 -7.80
CA ALA A 132 22.18 10.37 -8.36
C ALA A 132 22.32 10.67 -9.86
N ASN A 133 21.22 10.57 -10.62
CA ASN A 133 21.17 10.95 -12.04
C ASN A 133 21.42 12.45 -12.27
N ARG A 134 21.20 13.29 -11.24
CA ARG A 134 21.41 14.74 -11.30
C ARG A 134 22.79 15.14 -10.77
N ARG A 135 23.10 14.73 -9.54
CA ARG A 135 24.34 14.98 -8.80
C ARG A 135 24.40 14.08 -7.57
N SER A 136 25.48 13.32 -7.42
CA SER A 136 25.68 12.38 -6.30
C SER A 136 26.32 12.99 -5.06
N ASP A 137 27.11 14.06 -5.20
CA ASP A 137 27.80 14.72 -4.08
C ASP A 137 26.91 15.82 -3.49
N VAL A 138 26.01 15.42 -2.59
CA VAL A 138 25.08 16.31 -1.88
C VAL A 138 24.90 15.90 -0.43
N THR A 139 24.65 16.88 0.43
CA THR A 139 24.28 16.66 1.85
C THR A 139 22.77 16.64 2.07
N GLU A 140 22.01 17.20 1.12
CA GLU A 140 20.54 17.29 1.12
C GLU A 140 20.03 16.93 -0.28
N LEU A 141 18.82 16.38 -0.36
CA LEU A 141 18.20 16.00 -1.62
C LEU A 141 17.56 17.22 -2.30
N ASP A 142 17.78 17.36 -3.61
CA ASP A 142 17.18 18.44 -4.39
C ASP A 142 15.65 18.28 -4.47
N ASP A 143 14.89 19.37 -4.32
CA ASP A 143 13.42 19.38 -4.50
C ASP A 143 12.97 18.77 -5.85
N LYS A 144 13.77 18.98 -6.90
CA LYS A 144 13.52 18.40 -8.22
C LYS A 144 13.69 16.88 -8.24
N ALA A 145 14.66 16.34 -7.50
CA ALA A 145 14.87 14.90 -7.37
C ALA A 145 13.75 14.27 -6.54
N ILE A 146 13.39 14.91 -5.41
CA ILE A 146 12.29 14.48 -4.54
C ILE A 146 11.00 14.37 -5.34
N ARG A 147 10.58 15.44 -6.02
CA ARG A 147 9.34 15.45 -6.80
C ARG A 147 9.34 14.40 -7.92
N LYS A 148 10.44 14.27 -8.67
CA LYS A 148 10.53 13.28 -9.75
C LYS A 148 10.54 11.85 -9.21
N GLY A 149 11.21 11.60 -8.09
CA GLY A 149 11.24 10.29 -7.43
C GLY A 149 9.86 9.87 -6.96
N MET A 150 9.11 10.76 -6.31
CA MET A 150 7.72 10.50 -5.90
C MET A 150 6.82 10.19 -7.10
N ILE A 151 6.92 10.95 -8.19
CA ILE A 151 6.16 10.68 -9.43
C ILE A 151 6.56 9.32 -10.02
N SER A 152 7.86 9.00 -10.09
CA SER A 152 8.34 7.74 -10.67
C SER A 152 7.87 6.55 -9.86
N PHE A 153 7.96 6.62 -8.53
CA PHE A 153 7.37 5.64 -7.63
C PHE A 153 5.88 5.43 -7.91
N CYS A 154 5.09 6.50 -7.98
CA CYS A 154 3.64 6.36 -8.21
C CYS A 154 3.33 5.76 -9.59
N LYS A 155 4.12 6.09 -10.62
CA LYS A 155 3.91 5.55 -11.98
C LYS A 155 4.28 4.08 -12.10
N GLU A 156 5.36 3.66 -11.44
CA GLU A 156 5.92 2.31 -11.52
C GLU A 156 5.35 1.35 -10.46
N TYR A 157 4.52 1.86 -9.54
CA TYR A 157 3.94 1.08 -8.46
C TYR A 157 3.11 -0.11 -8.98
N ASP A 158 3.27 -1.27 -8.35
CA ASP A 158 2.51 -2.47 -8.69
C ASP A 158 1.12 -2.47 -8.03
N TYR A 159 0.21 -1.69 -8.61
CA TYR A 159 -1.19 -1.64 -8.19
C TYR A 159 -1.90 -3.00 -8.31
N SER A 160 -1.41 -3.91 -9.14
CA SER A 160 -2.07 -5.19 -9.37
C SER A 160 -1.88 -6.17 -8.21
N SER A 161 -0.78 -6.06 -7.48
CA SER A 161 -0.51 -6.90 -6.31
C SER A 161 -1.35 -6.53 -5.08
N LEU A 162 -1.92 -5.32 -5.03
CA LEU A 162 -2.79 -4.89 -3.93
C LEU A 162 -4.26 -5.31 -4.11
N ILE A 163 -4.66 -5.59 -5.34
CA ILE A 163 -6.06 -5.86 -5.68
C ILE A 163 -6.27 -7.37 -5.66
N PRO A 164 -7.25 -7.89 -4.89
CA PRO A 164 -7.53 -9.33 -4.85
C PRO A 164 -7.73 -9.89 -6.26
N THR A 165 -7.17 -11.06 -6.55
CA THR A 165 -7.13 -11.64 -7.92
C THR A 165 -8.51 -11.80 -8.58
N LYS A 166 -9.59 -11.82 -7.79
CA LYS A 166 -10.98 -11.89 -8.26
C LYS A 166 -11.57 -10.55 -8.70
N ALA A 167 -10.93 -9.42 -8.35
CA ALA A 167 -11.47 -8.08 -8.53
C ALA A 167 -11.19 -7.45 -9.92
N GLY A 168 -10.21 -7.94 -10.68
CA GLY A 168 -9.97 -7.48 -12.06
C GLY A 168 -8.64 -7.92 -12.66
N LYS A 169 -8.46 -7.72 -13.98
CA LYS A 169 -7.17 -7.97 -14.66
C LYS A 169 -6.27 -6.72 -14.56
N ASN A 170 -4.95 -6.89 -14.59
CA ASN A 170 -3.98 -5.78 -14.54
C ASN A 170 -4.27 -4.67 -15.59
N LYS A 171 -4.66 -5.06 -16.82
CA LYS A 171 -5.05 -4.10 -17.87
C LYS A 171 -6.23 -3.21 -17.44
N ASP A 172 -7.20 -3.78 -16.71
CA ASP A 172 -8.39 -3.06 -16.27
C ASP A 172 -8.03 -2.05 -15.17
N ILE A 173 -7.13 -2.45 -14.27
CA ILE A 173 -6.59 -1.60 -13.17
C ILE A 173 -5.93 -0.36 -13.74
N LYS A 174 -4.92 -0.53 -14.62
CA LYS A 174 -4.22 0.60 -15.24
C LYS A 174 -5.15 1.51 -16.04
N SER A 175 -6.09 0.93 -16.79
CA SER A 175 -7.08 1.71 -17.55
C SER A 175 -7.99 2.54 -16.65
N THR A 176 -8.29 2.04 -15.44
CA THR A 176 -9.13 2.71 -14.45
C THR A 176 -8.37 3.86 -13.81
N ILE A 177 -7.10 3.63 -13.44
CA ILE A 177 -6.21 4.70 -12.93
C ILE A 177 -6.09 5.81 -13.97
N ASN A 178 -5.81 5.48 -15.23
CA ASN A 178 -5.66 6.50 -16.29
C ASN A 178 -6.92 7.35 -16.51
N LYS A 179 -8.12 6.78 -16.30
CA LYS A 179 -9.38 7.55 -16.30
C LYS A 179 -9.49 8.49 -15.10
N LEU A 180 -9.10 8.06 -13.91
CA LEU A 180 -9.04 8.94 -12.73
C LEU A 180 -8.03 10.08 -12.95
N LEU A 181 -6.87 9.78 -13.55
CA LEU A 181 -5.85 10.78 -13.88
C LEU A 181 -6.35 11.81 -14.89
N SER A 182 -7.10 11.38 -15.92
CA SER A 182 -7.68 12.31 -16.91
C SER A 182 -8.80 13.18 -16.33
N MET A 183 -9.52 12.69 -15.32
CA MET A 183 -10.57 13.43 -14.63
C MET A 183 -10.06 14.63 -13.83
N ARG A 184 -8.79 14.61 -13.37
CA ARG A 184 -8.15 15.71 -12.62
C ARG A 184 -8.89 16.15 -11.35
N HIS A 185 -9.74 15.29 -10.79
CA HIS A 185 -10.53 15.59 -9.61
C HIS A 185 -10.35 14.48 -8.56
N VAL A 186 -9.88 14.86 -7.37
CA VAL A 186 -9.79 13.95 -6.21
C VAL A 186 -11.17 13.64 -5.62
N ARG A 187 -12.11 14.59 -5.76
CA ARG A 187 -13.50 14.46 -5.34
C ARG A 187 -14.44 14.75 -6.51
N PHE A 188 -15.36 13.86 -6.80
CA PHE A 188 -16.25 13.97 -7.95
C PHE A 188 -17.64 13.35 -7.70
N THR A 189 -18.63 13.83 -8.45
CA THR A 189 -19.95 13.20 -8.52
C THR A 189 -20.02 12.30 -9.75
N GLN A 190 -21.01 11.42 -9.83
CA GLN A 190 -21.24 10.61 -11.04
C GLN A 190 -21.39 11.49 -12.29
N GLN A 191 -22.12 12.60 -12.20
CA GLN A 191 -22.28 13.52 -13.34
C GLN A 191 -20.95 14.11 -13.80
N LYS A 192 -20.04 14.47 -12.88
CA LYS A 192 -18.71 14.93 -13.29
C LYS A 192 -17.95 13.85 -14.05
N LEU A 193 -18.08 12.59 -13.64
CA LEU A 193 -17.46 11.45 -14.32
C LEU A 193 -18.04 11.24 -15.73
N GLU A 194 -19.36 11.37 -15.88
CA GLU A 194 -20.05 11.31 -17.18
C GLU A 194 -19.54 12.39 -18.12
N ASP A 195 -19.53 13.65 -17.65
CA ASP A 195 -19.11 14.79 -18.44
C ASP A 195 -17.62 14.71 -18.81
N GLY A 196 -16.76 14.34 -17.85
CA GLY A 196 -15.31 14.34 -18.03
C GLY A 196 -14.79 13.20 -18.90
N LEU A 197 -15.52 12.08 -19.00
CA LEU A 197 -15.15 10.93 -19.82
C LEU A 197 -16.10 10.69 -21.01
N ASN A 198 -17.08 11.57 -21.22
CA ASN A 198 -18.14 11.44 -22.23
C ASN A 198 -18.84 10.07 -22.17
N LEU A 199 -19.36 9.73 -21.00
CA LEU A 199 -19.99 8.44 -20.70
C LEU A 199 -21.50 8.56 -20.53
N GLN A 200 -22.21 7.47 -20.84
CA GLN A 200 -23.60 7.32 -20.42
C GLN A 200 -23.70 6.93 -18.94
N ASP A 201 -24.82 7.25 -18.29
CA ASP A 201 -25.11 6.96 -16.88
C ASP A 201 -24.74 5.52 -16.45
N HIS A 202 -25.21 4.52 -17.20
CA HIS A 202 -24.94 3.12 -16.89
C HIS A 202 -23.44 2.76 -16.96
N GLN A 203 -22.67 3.43 -17.83
CA GLN A 203 -21.24 3.23 -17.98
C GLN A 203 -20.47 3.89 -16.83
N ALA A 204 -20.86 5.10 -16.44
CA ALA A 204 -20.29 5.81 -15.29
C ALA A 204 -20.50 5.02 -14.00
N LEU A 205 -21.72 4.49 -13.77
CA LEU A 205 -22.01 3.59 -12.65
C LEU A 205 -21.16 2.31 -12.68
N GLY A 206 -20.92 1.74 -13.87
CA GLY A 206 -20.02 0.61 -14.04
C GLY A 206 -18.59 0.90 -13.57
N TYR A 207 -18.05 2.06 -13.96
CA TYR A 207 -16.72 2.47 -13.54
C TYR A 207 -16.64 2.81 -12.06
N ILE A 208 -17.64 3.48 -11.49
CA ILE A 208 -17.68 3.76 -10.05
C ILE A 208 -17.65 2.45 -9.27
N ARG A 209 -18.48 1.45 -9.64
CA ARG A 209 -18.45 0.13 -9.01
C ARG A 209 -17.07 -0.53 -9.10
N GLN A 210 -16.42 -0.42 -10.26
CA GLN A 210 -15.09 -0.97 -10.46
C GLN A 210 -14.03 -0.26 -9.60
N MET A 211 -14.06 1.07 -9.54
CA MET A 211 -13.14 1.88 -8.74
C MET A 211 -13.30 1.62 -7.24
N VAL A 212 -14.54 1.43 -6.77
CA VAL A 212 -14.83 1.01 -5.40
C VAL A 212 -14.31 -0.41 -5.15
N ASN A 213 -14.51 -1.34 -6.08
CA ASN A 213 -14.02 -2.71 -5.96
C ASN A 213 -12.48 -2.83 -5.98
N PHE A 214 -11.80 -1.82 -6.50
CA PHE A 214 -10.34 -1.70 -6.45
C PHE A 214 -9.83 -0.92 -5.23
N ASP A 215 -10.71 -0.47 -4.35
CA ASP A 215 -10.40 0.42 -3.22
C ASP A 215 -9.66 1.71 -3.64
N PHE A 216 -9.89 2.18 -4.86
CA PHE A 216 -9.34 3.46 -5.32
C PHE A 216 -10.17 4.65 -4.87
N ILE A 217 -11.49 4.45 -4.74
CA ILE A 217 -12.43 5.50 -4.32
C ILE A 217 -13.37 4.98 -3.23
N ARG A 218 -13.93 5.92 -2.48
CA ARG A 218 -14.99 5.67 -1.50
C ARG A 218 -16.12 6.67 -1.69
N GLU A 219 -17.36 6.22 -1.47
CA GLU A 219 -18.52 7.11 -1.36
C GLU A 219 -18.45 7.88 -0.03
N GLU A 220 -18.56 9.21 -0.08
CA GLU A 220 -18.64 10.03 1.12
C GLU A 220 -20.03 9.90 1.77
N GLU A 221 -20.07 9.99 3.10
CA GLU A 221 -21.34 9.98 3.85
C GLU A 221 -22.17 11.25 3.58
N ILE A 222 -21.49 12.34 3.22
CA ILE A 222 -22.11 13.66 3.00
C ILE A 222 -22.41 13.82 1.51
N LEU A 223 -23.66 14.16 1.20
CA LEU A 223 -24.09 14.51 -0.15
C LEU A 223 -23.57 15.89 -0.55
N SER A 224 -23.46 16.15 -1.85
CA SER A 224 -23.24 17.50 -2.37
C SER A 224 -24.34 18.46 -1.92
N GLU A 225 -24.09 19.76 -2.04
CA GLU A 225 -25.11 20.80 -1.82
C GLU A 225 -26.38 20.58 -2.66
N SER A 226 -26.24 19.90 -3.80
CA SER A 226 -27.32 19.50 -4.71
C SER A 226 -27.93 18.11 -4.41
N GLY A 227 -27.60 17.49 -3.28
CA GLY A 227 -28.13 16.20 -2.84
C GLY A 227 -27.57 14.98 -3.61
N LYS A 228 -26.44 15.13 -4.32
CA LYS A 228 -25.83 14.05 -5.10
C LYS A 228 -24.72 13.35 -4.31
N LYS A 229 -24.56 12.04 -4.56
CA LYS A 229 -23.45 11.27 -4.00
C LYS A 229 -22.10 11.83 -4.47
N ILE A 230 -21.16 11.93 -3.53
CA ILE A 230 -19.77 12.33 -3.78
C ILE A 230 -18.88 11.11 -3.58
N TYR A 231 -17.90 10.96 -4.48
CA TYR A 231 -16.85 9.96 -4.37
C TYR A 231 -15.50 10.65 -4.22
N GLU A 232 -14.67 10.12 -3.33
CA GLU A 232 -13.33 10.60 -3.02
C GLU A 232 -12.30 9.52 -3.37
N ILE A 233 -11.21 9.92 -4.02
CA ILE A 233 -10.05 9.05 -4.24
C ILE A 233 -9.32 8.87 -2.91
N ILE A 234 -9.23 7.63 -2.46
CA ILE A 234 -8.62 7.27 -1.16
C ILE A 234 -7.20 6.72 -1.30
N ASP A 235 -6.80 6.28 -2.50
CA ASP A 235 -5.42 5.87 -2.74
C ASP A 235 -4.51 7.12 -2.81
N PRO A 236 -3.51 7.25 -1.91
CA PRO A 236 -2.67 8.45 -1.84
C PRO A 236 -1.79 8.64 -3.07
N LYS A 237 -1.40 7.56 -3.76
CA LYS A 237 -0.55 7.63 -4.96
C LYS A 237 -1.34 8.17 -6.13
N ILE A 238 -2.58 7.72 -6.31
CA ILE A 238 -3.49 8.25 -7.35
C ILE A 238 -3.82 9.72 -7.06
N ALA A 239 -4.18 10.06 -5.82
CA ALA A 239 -4.49 11.43 -5.42
C ALA A 239 -3.28 12.37 -5.65
N PHE A 240 -2.08 11.92 -5.28
CA PHE A 240 -0.83 12.63 -5.55
C PHE A 240 -0.62 12.85 -7.06
N MET A 241 -0.75 11.81 -7.88
CA MET A 241 -0.59 11.93 -9.34
C MET A 241 -1.56 12.93 -9.96
N ILE A 242 -2.81 13.01 -9.46
CA ILE A 242 -3.80 14.00 -9.90
C ILE A 242 -3.37 15.42 -9.52
N LYS A 243 -2.99 15.65 -8.26
CA LYS A 243 -2.53 16.95 -7.74
C LYS A 243 -1.32 17.46 -8.53
N HIS A 244 -0.43 16.57 -8.95
CA HIS A 244 0.78 16.86 -9.74
C HIS A 244 0.57 16.73 -11.25
N GLN A 245 -0.69 16.62 -11.72
CA GLN A 245 -1.08 16.63 -13.14
C GLN A 245 -0.42 15.54 -14.00
N VAL A 246 -0.08 14.38 -13.41
CA VAL A 246 0.50 13.24 -14.15
C VAL A 246 -0.52 12.70 -15.15
N GLY A 247 -0.16 12.65 -16.44
CA GLY A 247 -1.10 12.34 -17.52
C GLY A 247 -1.61 10.90 -17.52
N MET A 248 -0.69 9.93 -17.41
CA MET A 248 -1.01 8.50 -17.43
C MET A 248 0.13 7.67 -16.84
N ILE A 249 -0.21 6.44 -16.45
CA ILE A 249 0.72 5.35 -16.14
C ILE A 249 0.77 4.35 -17.29
N GLU A 250 1.91 3.66 -17.42
CA GLU A 250 2.21 2.64 -18.45
C GLU A 250 1.86 1.23 -17.94
#